data_AF-A0A6M4P878-F1
#
_entry.id   AF-A0A6M4P878-F1
#
_cell.length_a   1.000
_cell.length_b   1.000
_cell.length_c   1.000
_cell.angle_alpha   90.00
_cell.angle_beta   90.00
_cell.angle_gamma   90.00
#
_symmetry.space_group_name_H-M   'P 1'
#
loop_
_entity.id
_entity.type
_entity.pdbx_description
1 polymer ?
#
loop_
_entity_poly.entity_id
_entity_poly.type
_entity_poly.pdbx_seq_one_letter_code
_entity_poly.pdbx_strand_id
1 'polypeptide(L)'
;MEEIKLVDIPLSSYSERLFVIRGAIAADPSLKQKYAAELGKLENKEKNQVAAEKRVEAIAKRKEGVYIGMSAEEVLASQWGKPRKINRTIASFGVHEQWVYGGGYLYFEGGKLTAIQN
;
A
#
# COMPACT_ATOMS: atom_id res chain seq x y z
N MET A 1 -0.57 -46.39 1.27
CA MET A 1 -0.40 -45.15 2.06
C MET A 1 -0.38 -44.02 1.05
N GLU A 2 -1.37 -43.13 1.09
CA GLU A 2 -1.40 -41.95 0.22
C GLU A 2 -0.31 -40.98 0.67
N GLU A 3 0.58 -40.57 -0.25
CA GLU A 3 1.63 -39.58 0.03
C GLU A 3 0.95 -38.21 0.21
N ILE A 4 0.86 -37.72 1.45
CA ILE A 4 0.34 -36.37 1.74
C ILE A 4 1.25 -35.36 1.03
N LYS A 5 0.71 -34.64 0.03
CA LYS A 5 1.47 -33.61 -0.66
C LYS A 5 1.57 -32.38 0.24
N LEU A 6 2.71 -31.68 0.20
CA LEU A 6 2.96 -30.46 0.98
C LEU A 6 1.91 -29.36 0.77
N VAL A 7 1.16 -29.46 -0.32
CA VAL A 7 0.17 -28.47 -0.76
C VAL A 7 -1.25 -28.77 -0.29
N ASP A 8 -1.47 -30.00 0.18
CA ASP A 8 -2.73 -30.46 0.79
C ASP A 8 -2.77 -30.19 2.30
N ILE A 9 -1.67 -29.65 2.86
CA ILE A 9 -1.63 -29.19 4.25
C ILE A 9 -2.63 -28.02 4.42
N PRO A 10 -3.55 -28.08 5.40
CA PRO A 10 -4.57 -27.06 5.60
C PRO A 10 -3.96 -25.77 6.16
N LEU A 11 -3.32 -24.99 5.29
CA LEU A 11 -2.70 -23.70 5.59
C LEU A 11 -3.64 -22.55 5.24
N SER A 12 -3.66 -21.56 6.12
CA SER A 12 -4.63 -20.46 6.11
C SER A 12 -4.27 -19.35 5.12
N SER A 13 -3.00 -19.22 4.73
CA SER A 13 -2.54 -18.18 3.80
C SER A 13 -1.56 -18.68 2.72
N TYR A 14 -1.42 -17.91 1.63
CA TYR A 14 -0.42 -18.20 0.59
C TYR A 14 1.02 -18.05 1.09
N SER A 15 1.26 -17.13 2.03
CA SER A 15 2.58 -16.92 2.62
C SER A 15 3.03 -18.11 3.47
N GLU A 16 2.12 -18.70 4.25
CA GLU A 16 2.36 -19.95 5.00
C GLU A 16 2.70 -21.12 4.07
N ARG A 17 1.96 -21.26 2.96
CA ARG A 17 2.23 -22.29 1.94
C ARG A 17 3.60 -22.11 1.30
N LEU A 18 3.96 -20.87 0.96
CA LEU A 18 5.27 -20.55 0.41
C LEU A 18 6.39 -20.83 1.41
N PHE A 19 6.20 -20.50 2.69
CA PHE A 19 7.16 -20.77 3.76
C PHE A 19 7.44 -22.28 3.91
N VAL A 20 6.39 -23.10 3.96
CA VAL A 20 6.51 -24.56 4.07
C VAL A 20 7.21 -25.16 2.85
N ILE A 21 6.81 -24.77 1.63
CA ILE A 21 7.42 -25.31 0.40
C ILE A 21 8.89 -24.86 0.27
N ARG A 22 9.21 -23.61 0.58
CA ARG A 22 10.60 -23.11 0.57
C ARG A 22 11.45 -23.82 1.62
N GLY A 23 10.91 -24.06 2.83
CA GLY A 23 11.58 -24.84 3.87
C GLY A 23 11.85 -26.27 3.45
N ALA A 24 10.88 -26.93 2.82
CA ALA A 24 11.06 -28.28 2.29
C ALA A 24 12.11 -28.34 1.16
N ILE A 25 12.13 -27.35 0.26
CA ILE A 25 13.16 -27.26 -0.81
C ILE A 25 14.55 -26.97 -0.23
N ALA A 26 14.64 -26.20 0.85
CA ALA A 26 15.90 -25.96 1.54
C ALA A 26 16.46 -27.24 2.19
N ALA A 27 15.57 -28.11 2.70
CA ALA A 27 15.94 -29.41 3.24
C ALA A 27 16.24 -30.45 2.14
N ASP A 28 15.53 -30.40 1.01
CA ASP A 28 15.73 -31.25 -0.16
C ASP A 28 15.58 -30.45 -1.47
N PRO A 29 16.71 -30.04 -2.09
CA PRO A 29 16.70 -29.26 -3.33
C PRO A 29 16.04 -29.96 -4.53
N SER A 30 15.92 -31.29 -4.53
CA SER A 30 15.29 -32.04 -5.62
C SER A 30 13.79 -31.72 -5.75
N LEU A 31 13.16 -31.30 -4.64
CA LEU A 31 11.75 -30.91 -4.59
C LEU A 31 11.46 -29.64 -5.40
N LYS A 32 12.47 -28.84 -5.74
CA LYS A 32 12.31 -27.62 -6.53
C LYS A 32 11.63 -27.89 -7.86
N GLN A 33 11.98 -28.98 -8.54
CA GLN A 33 11.38 -29.32 -9.85
C GLN A 33 9.93 -29.80 -9.69
N LYS A 34 9.64 -30.58 -8.63
CA LYS A 34 8.29 -31.07 -8.30
C LYS A 34 7.31 -29.92 -8.01
N TYR A 35 7.76 -28.86 -7.34
CA TYR A 35 6.91 -27.73 -6.93
C TYR A 35 7.11 -26.44 -7.74
N ALA A 36 7.93 -26.42 -8.79
CA ALA A 36 8.23 -25.19 -9.55
C ALA A 36 6.98 -24.47 -10.08
N ALA A 37 6.07 -25.22 -10.72
CA ALA A 37 4.83 -24.67 -11.27
C ALA A 37 3.89 -24.14 -10.17
N GLU A 38 3.94 -24.75 -8.99
CA GLU A 38 3.07 -24.41 -7.87
C GLU A 38 3.58 -23.21 -7.09
N LEU A 39 4.90 -23.13 -6.88
CA LEU A 39 5.58 -21.93 -6.38
C LEU A 39 5.23 -20.71 -7.22
N GLY A 40 5.35 -20.80 -8.56
CA GLY A 40 5.00 -19.68 -9.43
C GLY A 40 3.54 -19.23 -9.30
N LYS A 41 2.60 -20.17 -9.14
CA LYS A 41 1.19 -19.87 -8.90
C LYS A 41 0.97 -19.20 -7.53
N LEU A 42 1.59 -19.73 -6.48
CA LEU A 42 1.47 -19.21 -5.12
C LEU A 42 2.11 -17.83 -4.97
N GLU A 43 3.28 -17.59 -5.57
CA GLU A 43 3.94 -16.29 -5.58
C GLU A 43 3.12 -15.23 -6.31
N ASN A 44 2.50 -15.59 -7.44
CA ASN A 44 1.61 -14.66 -8.14
C ASN A 44 0.35 -14.35 -7.32
N LYS A 45 -0.21 -15.35 -6.63
CA LYS A 45 -1.37 -15.14 -5.73
C LYS A 45 -1.01 -14.28 -4.52
N GLU A 46 0.14 -14.52 -3.88
CA GLU A 46 0.65 -13.69 -2.78
C GLU A 46 0.88 -12.25 -3.24
N LYS A 47 1.56 -12.05 -4.38
CA LYS A 47 1.75 -10.70 -4.96
C LYS A 47 0.44 -9.99 -5.24
N ASN A 48 -0.54 -10.70 -5.81
CA ASN A 48 -1.86 -10.12 -6.09
C ASN A 48 -2.63 -9.80 -4.81
N GLN A 49 -2.55 -10.65 -3.78
CA GLN A 49 -3.18 -10.40 -2.49
C GLN A 49 -2.55 -9.20 -1.78
N VAL A 50 -1.22 -9.14 -1.71
CA VAL A 50 -0.50 -7.98 -1.13
C VAL A 50 -0.80 -6.70 -1.91
N ALA A 51 -0.89 -6.76 -3.24
CA ALA A 51 -1.27 -5.61 -4.05
C ALA A 51 -2.73 -5.19 -3.79
N ALA A 52 -3.65 -6.15 -3.61
CA ALA A 52 -5.04 -5.87 -3.27
C ALA A 52 -5.16 -5.26 -1.88
N GLU A 53 -4.46 -5.80 -0.88
CA GLU A 53 -4.41 -5.26 0.48
C GLU A 53 -3.84 -3.85 0.51
N LYS A 54 -2.73 -3.58 -0.21
CA LYS A 54 -2.20 -2.22 -0.37
C LYS A 54 -3.19 -1.27 -1.04
N ARG A 55 -3.95 -1.75 -2.02
CA ARG A 55 -5.02 -0.95 -2.66
C ARG A 55 -6.15 -0.66 -1.68
N VAL A 56 -6.57 -1.65 -0.90
CA VAL A 56 -7.60 -1.47 0.15
C VAL A 56 -7.11 -0.50 1.22
N GLU A 57 -5.86 -0.60 1.66
CA GLU A 57 -5.25 0.33 2.61
C GLU A 57 -5.15 1.75 2.03
N ALA A 58 -4.75 1.89 0.77
CA ALA A 58 -4.73 3.19 0.09
C ALA A 58 -6.14 3.79 -0.05
N ILE A 59 -7.15 2.96 -0.32
CA ILE A 59 -8.56 3.38 -0.37
C ILE A 59 -9.07 3.75 1.03
N ALA A 60 -8.69 3.00 2.06
CA ALA A 60 -9.05 3.29 3.45
C ALA A 60 -8.41 4.62 3.92
N LYS A 61 -7.13 4.84 3.62
CA LYS A 61 -6.45 6.12 3.90
C LYS A 61 -7.11 7.30 3.18
N ARG A 62 -7.59 7.11 1.94
CA ARG A 62 -8.40 8.12 1.23
C ARG A 62 -9.75 8.39 1.91
N LYS A 63 -10.31 7.41 2.62
CA LYS A 63 -11.55 7.56 3.40
C LYS A 63 -11.33 8.22 4.77
N GLU A 64 -10.10 8.31 5.27
CA GLU A 64 -9.78 8.93 6.57
C GLU A 64 -9.43 10.42 6.47
N GLY A 65 -9.38 11.00 5.27
CA GLY A 65 -9.16 12.44 5.05
C GLY A 65 -7.87 12.74 4.28
N VAL A 66 -7.09 13.70 4.76
CA VAL A 66 -5.79 14.12 4.19
C VAL A 66 -4.67 13.73 5.14
N TYR A 67 -3.48 13.39 4.61
CA TYR A 67 -2.32 12.99 5.41
C TYR A 67 -1.05 13.73 4.95
N ILE A 68 -0.10 13.89 5.87
CA ILE A 68 1.18 14.57 5.60
C ILE A 68 1.96 13.83 4.51
N GLY A 69 2.42 14.58 3.50
CA GLY A 69 3.13 14.09 2.32
C GLY A 69 2.27 13.97 1.06
N MET A 70 0.94 14.12 1.19
CA MET A 70 -0.02 14.06 0.08
C MET A 70 0.18 15.23 -0.89
N SER A 71 0.03 14.99 -2.19
CA SER A 71 0.08 16.07 -3.18
C SER A 71 -1.20 16.92 -3.17
N ALA A 72 -1.13 18.13 -3.72
CA ALA A 72 -2.32 18.98 -3.91
C ALA A 72 -3.46 18.24 -4.66
N GLU A 73 -3.13 17.46 -5.69
CA GLU A 73 -4.10 16.69 -6.48
C GLU A 73 -4.75 15.57 -5.67
N GLU A 74 -3.96 14.88 -4.85
CA GLU A 74 -4.46 13.84 -3.96
C GLU A 74 -5.37 14.43 -2.86
N VAL A 75 -5.05 15.61 -2.34
CA VAL A 75 -5.91 16.34 -1.41
C VAL A 75 -7.23 16.75 -2.06
N LEU A 76 -7.19 17.24 -3.31
CA LEU A 76 -8.40 17.58 -4.07
C LEU A 76 -9.29 16.35 -4.35
N ALA A 77 -8.67 15.17 -4.51
CA ALA A 77 -9.36 13.89 -4.68
C ALA A 77 -9.81 13.24 -3.35
N SER A 78 -9.41 13.81 -2.21
CA SER A 78 -9.81 13.36 -0.88
C SER A 78 -11.18 13.92 -0.46
N GLN A 79 -11.63 13.57 0.74
CA GLN A 79 -12.86 14.12 1.31
C GLN A 79 -12.82 15.62 1.59
N TRP A 80 -11.63 16.24 1.66
CA TRP A 80 -11.51 17.69 1.85
C TRP A 80 -11.91 18.45 0.58
N GLY A 81 -11.66 17.89 -0.60
CA GLY A 81 -12.09 18.47 -1.88
C GLY A 81 -11.41 19.80 -2.19
N LYS A 82 -12.14 20.71 -2.86
CA LYS A 82 -11.61 22.04 -3.22
C LYS A 82 -11.61 22.99 -2.00
N PRO A 83 -10.49 23.69 -1.73
CA PRO A 83 -10.44 24.70 -0.68
C PRO A 83 -11.29 25.92 -1.05
N ARG A 84 -11.69 26.67 -0.02
CA ARG A 84 -12.38 27.95 -0.20
C ARG A 84 -11.44 29.03 -0.73
N LYS A 85 -10.19 29.00 -0.25
CA LYS A 85 -9.15 29.96 -0.63
C LYS A 85 -7.79 29.30 -0.62
N ILE A 86 -6.93 29.67 -1.56
CA ILE A 86 -5.53 29.25 -1.61
C ILE A 86 -4.68 30.52 -1.55
N ASN A 87 -3.85 30.63 -0.51
CA ASN A 87 -2.80 31.64 -0.42
C ASN A 87 -1.48 30.99 -0.84
N ARG A 88 -0.89 31.46 -1.94
CA ARG A 88 0.38 30.94 -2.47
C ARG A 88 1.49 31.97 -2.28
N THR A 89 2.58 31.55 -1.67
CA THR A 89 3.78 32.34 -1.45
C THR A 89 4.96 31.66 -2.13
N ILE A 90 5.61 32.39 -3.04
CA ILE A 90 6.82 31.94 -3.71
C ILE A 90 7.97 32.74 -3.12
N ALA A 91 8.91 32.05 -2.48
CA ALA A 91 10.09 32.65 -1.88
C ALA A 91 11.37 31.99 -2.43
N SER A 92 12.53 32.61 -2.17
CA SER A 92 13.83 32.07 -2.60
C SER A 92 14.13 30.68 -2.03
N PHE A 93 13.50 30.32 -0.91
CA PHE A 93 13.65 29.03 -0.23
C PHE A 93 12.59 27.98 -0.65
N GLY A 94 11.61 28.34 -1.49
CA GLY A 94 10.61 27.38 -1.97
C GLY A 94 9.23 27.98 -2.23
N VAL A 95 8.29 27.09 -2.54
CA VAL A 95 6.86 27.42 -2.73
C VAL A 95 6.09 26.92 -1.52
N HIS A 96 5.41 27.83 -0.84
CA HIS A 96 4.52 27.52 0.28
C HIS A 96 3.08 27.88 -0.11
N GLU A 97 2.15 26.99 0.21
CA GLU A 97 0.73 27.21 -0.06
C GLU A 97 -0.08 26.94 1.19
N GLN A 98 -0.99 27.84 1.53
CA GLN A 98 -1.96 27.65 2.59
C GLN A 98 -3.35 27.55 1.98
N TRP A 99 -4.00 26.43 2.20
CA TRP A 99 -5.34 26.14 1.71
C TRP A 99 -6.32 26.26 2.87
N VAL A 100 -7.29 27.15 2.71
CA VAL A 100 -8.28 27.50 3.74
C VAL A 100 -9.58 26.74 3.47
N TYR A 101 -10.06 26.04 4.50
CA TYR A 101 -11.35 25.38 4.54
C TYR A 101 -12.23 25.98 5.64
N GLY A 102 -13.52 25.69 5.61
CA GLY A 102 -14.45 26.19 6.62
C GLY A 102 -14.21 25.65 8.03
N GLY A 103 -13.45 24.55 8.17
CA GLY A 103 -13.15 23.90 9.45
C GLY A 103 -11.68 23.54 9.63
N GLY A 104 -10.77 24.20 8.91
CA GLY A 104 -9.33 23.94 9.04
C GLY A 104 -8.47 24.54 7.94
N TYR A 105 -7.16 24.37 8.08
CA TYR A 105 -6.13 24.85 7.17
C TYR A 105 -5.17 23.72 6.82
N LEU A 106 -4.78 23.68 5.54
CA LEU A 106 -3.76 22.76 5.03
C LEU A 106 -2.57 23.55 4.53
N TYR A 107 -1.37 23.12 4.89
CA TYR A 107 -0.13 23.79 4.49
C TYR A 107 0.67 22.88 3.58
N PHE A 108 1.09 23.40 2.43
CA PHE A 108 1.91 22.71 1.46
C PHE A 108 3.25 23.40 1.31
N GLU A 109 4.28 22.59 1.09
CA GLU A 109 5.63 23.05 0.75
C GLU A 109 6.15 22.18 -0.40
N GLY A 110 6.62 22.84 -1.46
CA GLY A 110 7.09 22.13 -2.67
C GLY A 110 6.03 21.21 -3.29
N GLY A 111 4.75 21.54 -3.14
CA GLY A 111 3.62 20.77 -3.67
C GLY A 111 3.19 19.56 -2.81
N LYS A 112 3.76 19.39 -1.61
CA LYS A 112 3.39 18.32 -0.66
C LYS A 112 2.81 18.89 0.62
N LEU A 113 1.77 18.24 1.14
CA LEU A 113 1.14 18.62 2.41
C LEU A 113 2.12 18.41 3.56
N THR A 114 2.47 19.47 4.29
CA THR A 114 3.42 19.44 5.41
C THR A 114 2.76 19.63 6.77
N ALA A 115 1.59 20.27 6.83
CA ALA A 115 0.85 20.43 8.08
C ALA A 115 -0.68 20.49 7.86
N ILE A 116 -1.42 20.07 8.89
CA ILE A 116 -2.88 20.13 8.99
C ILE A 116 -3.21 20.86 10.29
N GLN A 117 -4.10 21.85 10.23
CA GLN A 117 -4.58 22.61 11.37
C GLN A 117 -6.11 22.60 11.39
N ASN A 118 -6.72 22.23 12.51
CA ASN A 118 -8.16 22.04 12.69
C ASN A 118 -8.60 22.43 14.10
#